data_AF-A0A6G1QZ20-F1
#
_entry.id   AF-A0A6G1QZ20-F1
#
_cell.length_a   1.000
_cell.length_b   1.000
_cell.length_c   1.000
_cell.angle_alpha   90.00
_cell.angle_beta   90.00
_cell.angle_gamma   90.00
#
_symmetry.space_group_name_H-M   'P 1'
#
loop_
_entity.id
_entity.type
_entity.pdbx_description
1 polymer ?
#
loop_
_entity_poly.entity_id
_entity_poly.type
_entity_poly.pdbx_seq_one_letter_code
_entity_poly.pdbx_strand_id
1 'polypeptide(L)'
;MHVTLKLNGLVMWNQAGSQSLGRICSHKAAISKKATLQILPCTVSQLLAASQVSSDDFAFCDRELNQVSVLGVIRGFSPFATNIQYSVDDMTGPPLNVKQWIRCEDCTQAFASPGTYVKVTGSLRNFSGQRSLLAINIHCIDDLNEITSHMLEVVQAHMQLFGKIFDVNMNTTVSSLSGSYSGGNLRGTSPNGMTTIQDQIVLGFSYK
;
A
#
# COMPACT_ATOMS: atom_id res chain seq x y z
N MET A 1 -54.74 -44.23 -32.55
CA MET A 1 -55.70 -43.17 -32.17
C MET A 1 -55.46 -42.81 -30.71
N HIS A 2 -55.20 -41.52 -30.47
CA HIS A 2 -55.07 -40.85 -29.18
C HIS A 2 -56.24 -41.15 -28.25
N VAL A 3 -56.05 -41.20 -26.92
CA VAL A 3 -56.71 -40.32 -25.93
C VAL A 3 -55.99 -40.42 -24.57
N THR A 4 -55.78 -39.24 -23.99
CA THR A 4 -55.09 -38.85 -22.75
C THR A 4 -56.07 -38.85 -21.55
N LEU A 5 -55.58 -38.94 -20.28
CA LEU A 5 -55.78 -37.95 -19.20
C LEU A 5 -55.75 -38.50 -17.74
N LYS A 6 -54.86 -37.86 -16.95
CA LYS A 6 -55.02 -37.24 -15.60
C LYS A 6 -55.07 -38.04 -14.27
N LEU A 7 -54.06 -37.68 -13.46
CA LEU A 7 -54.04 -37.16 -12.07
C LEU A 7 -54.40 -38.03 -10.83
N ASN A 8 -53.40 -38.05 -9.93
CA ASN A 8 -53.39 -37.77 -8.47
C ASN A 8 -54.14 -38.66 -7.46
N GLY A 9 -53.39 -39.08 -6.42
CA GLY A 9 -53.90 -39.50 -5.10
C GLY A 9 -52.89 -40.41 -4.37
N LEU A 10 -51.99 -39.86 -3.55
CA LEU A 10 -52.13 -39.79 -2.08
C LEU A 10 -51.75 -41.10 -1.36
N VAL A 11 -50.52 -41.19 -0.80
CA VAL A 11 -50.29 -41.62 0.59
C VAL A 11 -49.02 -40.92 1.12
N MET A 12 -49.18 -40.14 2.19
CA MET A 12 -48.13 -39.65 3.06
C MET A 12 -48.27 -40.34 4.44
N TRP A 13 -47.26 -40.15 5.30
CA TRP A 13 -47.12 -40.52 6.72
C TRP A 13 -46.51 -41.93 6.95
N ASN A 14 -45.49 -42.14 7.80
CA ASN A 14 -44.86 -41.26 8.79
C ASN A 14 -43.53 -41.83 9.35
N GLN A 15 -42.67 -40.91 9.85
CA GLN A 15 -41.75 -41.01 11.02
C GLN A 15 -40.71 -42.16 11.11
N ALA A 16 -39.50 -42.01 11.64
CA ALA A 16 -38.73 -40.93 12.27
C ALA A 16 -37.25 -41.36 12.24
N GLY A 17 -36.30 -40.44 12.27
CA GLY A 17 -35.36 -40.46 13.40
C GLY A 17 -33.89 -40.40 12.97
N SER A 18 -33.31 -39.23 13.20
CA SER A 18 -31.94 -38.77 13.02
C SER A 18 -30.81 -39.71 13.47
N GLN A 19 -29.69 -39.72 12.72
CA GLN A 19 -28.36 -39.25 13.18
C GLN A 19 -27.30 -39.44 12.07
N SER A 20 -26.74 -38.34 11.55
CA SER A 20 -25.58 -38.36 10.65
C SER A 20 -24.30 -38.02 11.44
N LEU A 21 -23.32 -38.91 11.34
CA LEU A 21 -21.99 -38.78 11.95
C LEU A 21 -21.09 -37.88 11.08
N GLY A 22 -20.51 -36.86 11.72
CA GLY A 22 -19.12 -36.43 11.55
C GLY A 22 -18.66 -35.94 10.18
N ARG A 23 -18.62 -34.61 10.00
CA ARG A 23 -17.66 -33.97 9.08
C ARG A 23 -16.90 -32.89 9.85
N ILE A 24 -15.63 -33.17 10.13
CA ILE A 24 -14.69 -32.27 10.81
C ILE A 24 -14.44 -31.09 9.87
N CYS A 25 -14.85 -29.88 10.28
CA CYS A 25 -14.43 -28.65 9.63
C CYS A 25 -13.09 -28.23 10.23
N SER A 26 -12.02 -28.35 9.47
CA SER A 26 -10.74 -27.73 9.79
C SER A 26 -10.89 -26.21 9.66
N HIS A 27 -11.26 -25.56 10.75
CA HIS A 27 -11.14 -24.12 10.88
C HIS A 27 -9.64 -23.79 11.02
N LYS A 28 -8.94 -23.62 9.90
CA LYS A 28 -7.78 -22.71 9.91
C LYS A 28 -8.33 -21.36 10.34
N ALA A 29 -7.97 -20.92 11.53
CA ALA A 29 -8.18 -19.56 11.96
C ALA A 29 -7.42 -18.64 11.00
N ALA A 30 -8.10 -18.17 9.96
CA ALA A 30 -7.67 -16.99 9.26
C ALA A 30 -7.73 -15.87 10.30
N ILE A 31 -6.57 -15.47 10.79
CA ILE A 31 -6.43 -14.19 11.48
C ILE A 31 -6.89 -13.16 10.46
N SER A 32 -8.15 -12.76 10.56
CA SER A 32 -8.66 -11.57 9.90
C SER A 32 -7.88 -10.43 10.52
N LYS A 33 -6.76 -10.06 9.87
CA LYS A 33 -6.16 -8.75 10.08
C LYS A 33 -7.25 -7.78 9.71
N LYS A 34 -8.00 -7.32 10.72
CA LYS A 34 -8.89 -6.17 10.61
C LYS A 34 -8.07 -5.13 9.85
N ALA A 35 -8.44 -4.86 8.61
CA ALA A 35 -7.70 -3.92 7.78
C ALA A 35 -7.88 -2.56 8.45
N THR A 36 -6.95 -2.19 9.33
CA THR A 36 -6.83 -0.82 9.80
C THR A 36 -6.73 0.00 8.54
N LEU A 37 -7.72 0.87 8.30
CA LEU A 37 -7.72 1.79 7.17
C LEU A 37 -6.49 2.68 7.34
N GLN A 38 -5.38 2.26 6.73
CA GLN A 38 -4.10 2.91 6.86
C GLN A 38 -4.05 3.96 5.75
N ILE A 39 -3.97 5.23 6.15
CA ILE A 39 -3.65 6.32 5.23
C ILE A 39 -2.23 6.08 4.74
N LEU A 40 -2.07 5.85 3.44
CA LEU A 40 -0.77 5.61 2.84
C LEU A 40 -0.11 6.94 2.44
N PRO A 41 1.04 7.31 3.01
CA PRO A 41 1.80 8.46 2.52
C PRO A 41 2.32 8.16 1.11
N CYS A 42 2.07 9.06 0.17
CA CYS A 42 2.42 8.90 -1.24
C CYS A 42 2.93 10.22 -1.83
N THR A 43 3.76 10.10 -2.86
CA THR A 43 4.06 11.21 -3.78
C THR A 43 3.02 11.28 -4.89
N VAL A 44 2.90 12.45 -5.52
CA VAL A 44 2.02 12.66 -6.69
C VAL A 44 2.38 11.70 -7.80
N SER A 45 3.66 11.53 -8.12
CA SER A 45 4.11 10.60 -9.17
C SER A 45 3.66 9.16 -8.93
N GLN A 46 3.73 8.67 -7.68
CA GLN A 46 3.23 7.34 -7.32
C GLN A 46 1.72 7.23 -7.56
N LEU A 47 0.93 8.25 -7.18
CA LEU A 47 -0.51 8.27 -7.43
C LEU A 47 -0.84 8.34 -8.93
N LEU A 48 -0.05 9.06 -9.72
CA LEU A 48 -0.22 9.16 -11.17
C LEU A 48 0.21 7.87 -11.90
N ALA A 49 1.12 7.09 -11.31
CA ALA A 49 1.60 5.82 -11.86
C ALA A 49 0.83 4.58 -11.35
N ALA A 50 0.04 4.70 -10.27
CA ALA A 50 -0.71 3.59 -9.67
C ALA A 50 -1.56 2.81 -10.69
N SER A 51 -1.71 1.50 -10.55
CA SER A 51 -2.51 0.70 -11.47
C SER A 51 -3.99 0.87 -11.14
N GLN A 52 -4.81 1.19 -12.14
CA GLN A 52 -6.26 1.22 -11.97
C GLN A 52 -6.80 -0.22 -12.04
N VAL A 53 -7.44 -0.69 -10.98
CA VAL A 53 -7.98 -2.06 -10.88
C VAL A 53 -9.46 -2.10 -11.26
N SER A 54 -10.22 -1.06 -10.90
CA SER A 54 -11.63 -0.88 -11.25
C SER A 54 -11.90 0.60 -11.63
N SER A 55 -13.14 1.00 -11.85
CA SER A 55 -13.46 2.40 -12.19
C SER A 55 -12.94 3.41 -11.16
N ASP A 56 -12.98 3.07 -9.87
CA ASP A 56 -12.59 3.97 -8.77
C ASP A 56 -11.53 3.37 -7.82
N ASP A 57 -11.18 2.09 -8.00
CA ASP A 57 -10.19 1.42 -7.15
C ASP A 57 -8.84 1.38 -7.83
N PHE A 58 -7.82 1.72 -7.05
CA PHE A 58 -6.44 1.72 -7.48
C PHE A 58 -5.66 0.74 -6.63
N ALA A 59 -4.67 0.10 -7.23
CA ALA A 59 -3.69 -0.66 -6.50
C ALA A 59 -2.28 -0.13 -6.77
N PHE A 60 -1.48 -0.21 -5.72
CA PHE A 60 -0.07 0.04 -5.74
C PHE A 60 0.61 -1.18 -5.12
N CYS A 61 1.42 -1.89 -5.93
CA CYS A 61 2.08 -3.14 -5.53
C CYS A 61 1.14 -4.17 -4.89
N ASP A 62 0.08 -4.51 -5.63
CA ASP A 62 -0.90 -5.51 -5.23
C ASP A 62 -1.68 -5.19 -3.94
N ARG A 63 -1.55 -3.97 -3.41
CA ARG A 63 -2.40 -3.44 -2.35
C ARG A 63 -3.32 -2.36 -2.87
N GLU A 64 -4.58 -2.45 -2.47
CA GLU A 64 -5.59 -1.45 -2.73
C GLU A 64 -5.28 -0.13 -2.00
N LEU A 65 -5.34 0.98 -2.75
CA LEU A 65 -5.18 2.34 -2.25
C LEU A 65 -6.54 2.87 -1.81
N ASN A 66 -6.83 2.76 -0.51
CA ASN A 66 -8.07 3.28 0.06
C ASN A 66 -7.98 4.78 0.39
N GLN A 67 -7.05 5.13 1.27
CA GLN A 67 -6.77 6.51 1.66
C GLN A 67 -5.29 6.78 1.51
N VAL A 68 -4.96 7.97 1.02
CA VAL A 68 -3.60 8.42 0.82
C VAL A 68 -3.40 9.78 1.46
N SER A 69 -2.16 10.09 1.81
CA SER A 69 -1.75 11.46 2.12
C SER A 69 -0.65 11.91 1.17
N VAL A 70 -0.74 13.17 0.74
CA VAL A 70 0.26 13.84 -0.10
C VAL A 70 0.56 15.18 0.53
N LEU A 71 1.83 15.57 0.57
CA LEU A 71 2.25 16.90 1.00
C LEU A 71 2.87 17.64 -0.18
N GLY A 72 2.35 18.83 -0.48
CA GLY A 72 2.84 19.67 -1.58
C GLY A 72 2.44 21.13 -1.44
N VAL A 73 2.89 21.96 -2.38
CA VAL A 73 2.56 23.39 -2.43
C VAL A 73 1.34 23.62 -3.32
N ILE A 74 0.44 24.51 -2.91
CA ILE A 74 -0.68 24.95 -3.75
C ILE A 74 -0.15 25.86 -4.86
N ARG A 75 -0.39 25.48 -6.11
CA ARG A 75 -0.08 26.30 -7.29
C ARG A 75 -1.22 27.23 -7.68
N GLY A 76 -2.45 26.82 -7.39
CA GLY A 76 -3.66 27.59 -7.69
C GLY A 76 -4.90 26.86 -7.19
N PHE A 77 -6.04 27.55 -7.23
CA PHE A 77 -7.34 26.95 -6.92
C PHE A 77 -8.45 27.57 -7.76
N SER A 78 -9.52 26.79 -7.95
CA SER A 78 -10.73 27.17 -8.66
C SER A 78 -11.95 26.82 -7.81
N PRO A 79 -12.70 27.82 -7.30
CA PRO A 79 -13.94 27.58 -6.57
C PRO A 79 -15.09 27.23 -7.54
N PHE A 80 -15.92 26.29 -7.14
CA PHE A 80 -17.18 25.90 -7.80
C PHE A 80 -18.33 25.95 -6.79
N ALA A 81 -19.57 25.81 -7.27
CA ALA A 81 -20.77 25.92 -6.44
C ALA A 81 -20.80 24.98 -5.22
N THR A 82 -20.21 23.78 -5.34
CA THR A 82 -20.27 22.74 -4.31
C THR A 82 -18.89 22.28 -3.83
N ASN A 83 -17.83 22.70 -4.50
CA ASN A 83 -16.48 22.20 -4.25
C ASN A 83 -15.43 23.24 -4.63
N ILE A 84 -14.21 23.04 -4.13
CA ILE A 84 -13.03 23.79 -4.52
C ILE A 84 -12.03 22.80 -5.09
N GLN A 85 -11.39 23.18 -6.19
CA GLN A 85 -10.35 22.37 -6.81
C GLN A 85 -9.01 23.08 -6.67
N TYR A 86 -8.07 22.43 -6.00
CA TYR A 86 -6.69 22.88 -5.83
C TYR A 86 -5.79 22.16 -6.83
N SER A 87 -4.73 22.85 -7.24
CA SER A 87 -3.59 22.26 -7.92
C SER A 87 -2.45 22.14 -6.91
N VAL A 88 -2.07 20.91 -6.54
CA VAL A 88 -1.05 20.64 -5.51
C VAL A 88 0.17 19.99 -6.14
N ASP A 89 1.34 20.54 -5.86
CA ASP A 89 2.60 20.15 -6.49
C ASP A 89 3.64 19.74 -5.43
N ASP A 90 4.12 18.51 -5.50
CA ASP A 90 5.14 17.95 -4.59
C ASP A 90 6.53 17.82 -5.25
N MET A 91 6.71 18.36 -6.47
CA MET A 91 7.91 18.27 -7.30
C MET A 91 8.22 16.88 -7.90
N THR A 92 7.37 15.87 -7.71
CA THR A 92 7.63 14.53 -8.26
C THR A 92 7.02 14.29 -9.64
N GLY A 93 6.14 15.19 -10.10
CA GLY A 93 5.49 15.11 -11.40
C GLY A 93 4.64 16.35 -11.70
N PRO A 94 3.73 16.29 -12.68
CA PRO A 94 2.76 17.36 -12.89
C PRO A 94 1.88 17.58 -11.66
N PRO A 95 1.42 18.82 -11.38
CA PRO A 95 0.55 19.09 -10.24
C PRO A 95 -0.71 18.23 -10.23
N LEU A 96 -1.05 17.70 -9.05
CA LEU A 96 -2.24 16.87 -8.83
C LEU A 96 -3.47 17.74 -8.61
N ASN A 97 -4.57 17.41 -9.29
CA ASN A 97 -5.86 18.02 -9.02
C ASN A 97 -6.45 17.44 -7.73
N VAL A 98 -6.76 18.31 -6.78
CA VAL A 98 -7.32 17.96 -5.47
C VAL A 98 -8.70 18.61 -5.34
N LYS A 99 -9.75 17.81 -5.15
CA LYS A 99 -11.13 18.30 -5.00
C LYS A 99 -11.56 18.21 -3.54
N GLN A 100 -12.01 19.33 -2.97
CA GLN A 100 -12.60 19.40 -1.63
C GLN A 100 -14.06 19.83 -1.74
N TRP A 101 -14.99 19.07 -1.14
CA TRP A 101 -16.39 19.51 -1.07
C TRP A 101 -16.56 20.61 -0.02
N ILE A 102 -17.38 21.61 -0.33
CA ILE A 102 -17.76 22.68 0.60
C ILE A 102 -18.82 22.11 1.54
N ARG A 103 -18.60 22.13 2.85
CA ARG A 103 -19.68 21.83 3.81
C ARG A 103 -20.39 23.14 4.16
N CYS A 104 -21.71 23.08 4.43
CA CYS A 104 -22.52 24.25 4.76
C CYS A 104 -21.99 25.07 5.95
N GLU A 105 -21.25 24.43 6.86
CA GLU A 105 -20.63 25.03 8.04
C GLU A 105 -19.27 25.71 7.76
N ASP A 106 -18.63 25.39 6.62
CA ASP A 106 -17.30 25.87 6.23
C ASP A 106 -17.35 27.12 5.33
N CYS A 107 -18.51 27.77 5.19
CA CYS A 107 -18.68 28.98 4.37
C CYS A 107 -17.76 30.15 4.82
N THR A 108 -17.16 30.05 6.01
CA THR A 108 -16.22 31.03 6.57
C THR A 108 -14.77 30.55 6.59
N GLN A 109 -14.48 29.31 6.17
CA GLN A 109 -13.13 28.76 6.20
C GLN A 109 -12.27 29.44 5.13
N ALA A 110 -11.21 30.13 5.56
CA ALA A 110 -10.27 30.77 4.66
C ALA A 110 -9.62 29.72 3.75
N PHE A 111 -9.70 29.91 2.43
CA PHE A 111 -9.07 29.03 1.47
C PHE A 111 -7.55 29.07 1.64
N ALA A 112 -6.91 27.91 1.50
CA ALA A 112 -5.46 27.84 1.49
C ALA A 112 -4.92 28.58 0.25
N SER A 113 -4.07 29.57 0.48
CA SER A 113 -3.54 30.44 -0.58
C SER A 113 -2.52 29.72 -1.46
N PRO A 114 -2.37 30.13 -2.74
CA PRO A 114 -1.23 29.72 -3.55
C PRO A 114 0.11 30.03 -2.85
N GLY A 115 1.07 29.12 -2.96
CA GLY A 115 2.35 29.20 -2.26
C GLY A 115 2.37 28.55 -0.87
N THR A 116 1.21 28.19 -0.32
CA THR A 116 1.12 27.49 0.97
C THR A 116 1.38 25.99 0.80
N TYR A 117 2.19 25.42 1.70
CA TYR A 117 2.33 23.97 1.82
C TYR A 117 1.11 23.37 2.52
N VAL A 118 0.63 22.26 1.99
CA VAL A 118 -0.51 21.54 2.55
C VAL A 118 -0.26 20.05 2.58
N LYS A 119 -0.70 19.38 3.66
CA LYS A 119 -0.89 17.92 3.70
C LYS A 119 -2.35 17.63 3.40
N VAL A 120 -2.57 16.96 2.28
CA VAL A 120 -3.90 16.54 1.82
C VAL A 120 -4.07 15.07 2.14
N THR A 121 -5.17 14.73 2.82
CA THR A 121 -5.60 13.34 3.02
C THR A 121 -6.89 13.09 2.24
N GLY A 122 -6.94 12.01 1.47
CA GLY A 122 -8.10 11.74 0.62
C GLY A 122 -8.05 10.40 -0.07
N SER A 123 -8.99 10.20 -0.99
CA SER A 123 -9.09 9.00 -1.82
C SER A 123 -8.82 9.34 -3.28
N LEU A 124 -7.95 8.56 -3.94
CA LEU A 124 -7.66 8.73 -5.36
C LEU A 124 -8.89 8.37 -6.21
N ARG A 125 -9.17 9.16 -7.24
CA ARG A 125 -10.28 8.96 -8.18
C ARG A 125 -9.78 9.13 -9.60
N ASN A 126 -10.39 8.41 -10.54
CA ASN A 126 -10.19 8.64 -11.97
C ASN A 126 -11.51 9.10 -12.57
N PHE A 127 -11.53 10.28 -13.18
CA PHE A 127 -12.70 10.74 -13.93
C PHE A 127 -12.28 11.08 -15.35
N SER A 128 -12.84 10.36 -16.33
CA SER A 128 -12.56 10.57 -17.75
C SER A 128 -11.05 10.53 -18.11
N GLY A 129 -10.30 9.64 -17.45
CA GLY A 129 -8.85 9.48 -17.66
C GLY A 129 -7.98 10.49 -16.90
N GLN A 130 -8.57 11.42 -16.16
CA GLN A 130 -7.86 12.35 -15.29
C GLN A 130 -7.90 11.88 -13.84
N ARG A 131 -6.71 11.63 -13.27
CA ARG A 131 -6.57 11.30 -11.85
C ARG A 131 -6.69 12.56 -10.99
N SER A 132 -7.47 12.46 -9.94
CA SER A 132 -7.65 13.52 -8.95
C SER A 132 -7.76 12.93 -7.55
N LEU A 133 -7.37 13.70 -6.54
CA LEU A 133 -7.53 13.32 -5.14
C LEU A 133 -8.80 13.95 -4.60
N LEU A 134 -9.75 13.13 -4.16
CA LEU A 134 -10.90 13.62 -3.42
C LEU A 134 -10.49 13.81 -1.95
N ALA A 135 -10.29 15.07 -1.55
CA ALA A 135 -9.83 15.43 -0.23
C ALA A 135 -10.92 15.25 0.82
N ILE A 136 -10.51 14.64 1.94
CA ILE A 136 -11.28 14.54 3.18
C ILE A 136 -10.79 15.62 4.15
N ASN A 137 -9.48 15.90 4.14
CA ASN A 137 -8.83 16.91 4.95
C ASN A 137 -7.72 17.61 4.16
N ILE A 138 -7.60 18.93 4.30
CA ILE A 138 -6.51 19.75 3.80
C ILE A 138 -5.95 20.52 4.99
N HIS A 139 -4.73 20.19 5.38
CA HIS A 139 -4.05 20.81 6.51
C HIS A 139 -2.94 21.72 6.00
N CYS A 140 -3.01 23.02 6.32
CA CYS A 140 -1.91 23.96 6.07
C CYS A 140 -0.73 23.63 6.96
N ILE A 141 0.48 23.63 6.38
CA ILE A 141 1.70 23.29 7.08
C ILE A 141 2.35 24.56 7.63
N ASP A 142 2.50 24.59 8.95
CA ASP A 142 3.16 25.67 9.68
C ASP A 142 4.60 25.29 10.08
N ASP A 143 4.86 24.01 10.39
CA ASP A 143 6.20 23.49 10.66
C ASP A 143 6.77 22.78 9.42
N LEU A 144 7.86 23.31 8.88
CA LEU A 144 8.53 22.73 7.71
C LEU A 144 9.12 21.33 7.97
N ASN A 145 9.31 20.93 9.24
CA ASN A 145 9.73 19.56 9.55
C ASN A 145 8.68 18.52 9.12
N GLU A 146 7.40 18.91 9.01
CA GLU A 146 6.35 18.02 8.51
C GLU A 146 6.59 17.60 7.06
N ILE A 147 7.22 18.48 6.27
CA ILE A 147 7.60 18.20 4.88
C ILE A 147 8.61 17.05 4.86
N THR A 148 9.68 17.19 5.63
CA THR A 148 10.74 16.17 5.72
C THR A 148 10.21 14.87 6.32
N SER A 149 9.41 14.94 7.38
CA SER A 149 8.77 13.78 7.98
C SER A 149 7.91 13.04 6.95
N HIS A 150 7.11 13.76 6.16
CA HIS A 150 6.27 13.15 5.13
C HIS A 150 7.10 12.45 4.05
N MET A 151 8.22 13.04 3.61
CA MET A 151 9.12 12.38 2.65
C MET A 151 9.66 11.05 3.22
N LEU A 152 10.05 11.02 4.49
CA LEU A 152 10.52 9.81 5.15
C LEU A 152 9.40 8.77 5.33
N GLU A 153 8.18 9.21 5.68
CA GLU A 153 6.99 8.38 5.75
C GLU A 153 6.70 7.69 4.40
N VAL A 154 6.77 8.44 3.29
CA VAL A 154 6.60 7.90 1.94
C VAL A 154 7.61 6.80 1.66
N VAL A 155 8.90 7.07 1.90
CA VAL A 155 9.98 6.10 1.63
C VAL A 155 9.80 4.86 2.50
N GLN A 156 9.53 5.03 3.80
CA GLN A 156 9.30 3.92 4.73
C GLN A 156 8.11 3.06 4.30
N ALA A 157 6.97 3.69 3.99
CA ALA A 157 5.77 2.98 3.58
C ALA A 157 6.00 2.24 2.26
N HIS A 158 6.65 2.88 1.29
CA HIS A 158 7.03 2.24 0.03
C HIS A 158 7.94 1.04 0.28
N MET A 159 8.96 1.16 1.13
CA MET A 159 9.83 0.03 1.48
C MET A 159 9.05 -1.13 2.13
N GLN A 160 8.12 -0.84 3.04
CA GLN A 160 7.30 -1.87 3.69
C GLN A 160 6.33 -2.57 2.72
N LEU A 161 5.90 -1.87 1.66
CA LEU A 161 5.05 -2.45 0.62
C LEU A 161 5.84 -3.31 -0.37
N PHE A 162 7.08 -2.91 -0.72
CA PHE A 162 7.90 -3.58 -1.74
C PHE A 162 8.86 -4.65 -1.17
N GLY A 163 9.23 -4.57 0.10
CA GLY A 163 10.12 -5.53 0.77
C GLY A 163 9.35 -6.38 1.78
N LYS A 164 9.40 -7.72 1.81
CA LYS A 164 10.62 -8.55 1.91
C LYS A 164 11.73 -7.85 2.70
N ILE A 165 12.01 -8.41 3.87
CA ILE A 165 12.99 -7.97 4.87
C ILE A 165 14.33 -7.69 4.18
N PHE A 166 14.77 -6.44 4.23
CA PHE A 166 16.20 -6.13 4.09
C PHE A 166 16.73 -5.98 5.50
N ASP A 167 17.50 -6.97 5.96
CA ASP A 167 18.37 -6.79 7.12
C ASP A 167 19.39 -5.72 6.75
N VAL A 168 19.13 -4.47 7.13
CA VAL A 168 20.14 -3.41 7.08
C VAL A 168 21.07 -3.64 8.28
N ASN A 169 21.77 -4.76 8.25
CA ASN A 169 22.97 -4.93 9.04
C ASN A 169 24.09 -4.17 8.32
N MET A 170 24.43 -2.98 8.82
CA MET A 170 25.58 -2.17 8.38
C MET A 170 26.93 -2.88 8.57
N ASN A 171 26.93 -4.10 9.13
CA ASN A 171 28.11 -4.95 9.29
C ASN A 171 28.16 -6.17 8.34
N THR A 172 27.34 -6.23 7.28
CA THR A 172 27.40 -7.35 6.34
C THR A 172 28.42 -7.06 5.24
N THR A 173 29.57 -7.75 5.29
CA THR A 173 30.51 -7.82 4.17
C THR A 173 29.81 -8.37 2.93
N VAL A 174 30.05 -7.69 1.80
CA VAL A 174 29.56 -7.93 0.44
C VAL A 174 29.76 -9.35 -0.11
N SER A 175 29.05 -10.35 0.44
CA SER A 175 29.23 -11.75 0.03
C SER A 175 27.94 -12.47 -0.37
N SER A 176 26.77 -11.84 -0.29
CA SER A 176 25.49 -12.52 -0.61
C SER A 176 24.82 -11.98 -1.88
N LEU A 177 25.61 -11.53 -2.85
CA LEU A 177 25.14 -11.28 -4.21
C LEU A 177 25.78 -12.30 -5.18
N SER A 178 25.48 -13.59 -5.01
CA SER A 178 25.80 -14.60 -6.02
C SER A 178 24.52 -15.10 -6.67
N GLY A 179 24.11 -14.35 -7.70
CA GLY A 179 23.30 -14.92 -8.77
C GLY A 179 24.04 -16.08 -9.42
N SER A 180 23.27 -17.05 -9.88
CA SER A 180 23.73 -18.25 -10.56
C SER A 180 24.55 -17.90 -11.81
N TYR A 181 25.86 -18.16 -11.75
CA TYR A 181 26.69 -18.36 -12.93
C TYR A 181 27.63 -19.53 -12.65
N SER A 182 27.52 -20.53 -13.53
CA SER A 182 28.38 -21.70 -13.59
C SER A 182 29.85 -21.34 -13.75
N GLY A 183 30.69 -22.14 -13.09
CA GLY A 183 32.06 -22.40 -13.54
C GLY A 183 33.13 -21.64 -12.76
N GLY A 184 33.81 -22.34 -11.85
CA GLY A 184 35.07 -21.88 -11.28
C GLY A 184 35.39 -22.52 -9.94
N ASN A 185 36.26 -23.54 -9.96
CA ASN A 185 36.87 -24.13 -8.77
C ASN A 185 37.41 -23.05 -7.82
N LEU A 186 36.95 -23.05 -6.56
CA LEU A 186 37.67 -22.39 -5.47
C LEU A 186 37.86 -23.34 -4.29
N ARG A 187 39.15 -23.58 -4.08
CA ARG A 187 39.81 -24.49 -3.18
C ARG A 187 39.91 -23.84 -1.80
N GLY A 188 39.49 -24.57 -0.76
CA GLY A 188 40.03 -24.42 0.60
C GLY A 188 39.24 -23.54 1.57
N THR A 189 38.12 -24.03 2.07
CA THR A 189 37.59 -23.64 3.39
C THR A 189 38.15 -24.61 4.44
N SER A 190 38.90 -24.08 5.42
CA SER A 190 39.34 -24.82 6.62
C SER A 190 38.15 -25.03 7.57
N PRO A 191 38.12 -26.07 8.43
CA PRO A 191 36.95 -26.47 9.22
C PRO A 191 36.38 -25.40 10.15
N ASN A 192 37.13 -24.33 10.41
CA ASN A 192 36.76 -23.27 11.34
C ASN A 192 36.06 -22.07 10.67
N GLY A 193 35.71 -22.16 9.39
CA GLY A 193 34.89 -21.13 8.71
C GLY A 193 35.55 -19.76 8.55
N MET A 194 36.87 -19.68 8.75
CA MET A 194 37.66 -18.46 8.58
C MET A 194 38.24 -18.41 7.17
N THR A 195 38.31 -17.20 6.59
CA THR A 195 39.06 -16.96 5.36
C THR A 195 40.56 -17.14 5.61
N THR A 196 41.33 -17.55 4.60
CA THR A 196 42.79 -17.76 4.69
C THR A 196 43.56 -16.53 5.21
N ILE A 197 43.00 -15.34 5.03
CA ILE A 197 43.57 -14.07 5.51
C ILE A 197 43.36 -13.90 7.03
N GLN A 198 42.24 -14.38 7.57
CA GLN A 198 41.94 -14.29 9.00
C GLN A 198 42.80 -15.26 9.83
N ASP A 199 43.09 -16.45 9.30
CA ASP A 199 43.97 -17.41 9.97
C ASP A 199 45.41 -16.88 10.13
N GLN A 200 45.92 -16.14 9.13
CA GLN A 200 47.26 -15.55 9.21
C GLN A 200 47.36 -14.43 10.26
N ILE A 201 46.27 -13.70 10.52
CA ILE A 201 46.25 -12.63 11.53
C ILE A 201 46.21 -13.24 12.94
N VAL A 202 45.40 -14.29 13.17
CA VAL A 202 45.28 -14.94 14.49
C VAL A 202 46.59 -15.59 14.91
N LEU A 203 47.32 -16.23 13.99
CA LEU A 203 48.63 -16.84 14.28
C LEU A 203 49.73 -15.79 14.54
N GLY A 204 49.59 -14.56 14.02
CA GLY A 204 50.53 -13.46 14.25
C GLY A 204 50.45 -12.83 15.65
N PHE A 205 49.33 -12.98 16.36
CA PHE A 205 49.15 -12.46 17.73
C PHE A 205 49.52 -13.48 18.82
N SER A 206 49.86 -14.72 18.44
CA SER A 206 50.24 -15.76 19.40
C SER A 206 51.74 -15.76 19.75
N TYR A 207 52.53 -14.84 19.19
CA TYR A 207 53.95 -14.67 19.49
C TYR A 207 54.26 -13.19 19.83
N LYS A 208 53.88 -12.78 21.03
CA LYS A 208 54.63 -11.84 21.86
C LYS A 208 54.44 -12.19 23.33
#